data_AF-A0A4R2NLJ9-F1
#
_entry.id   AF-A0A4R2NLJ9-F1
#
_cell.length_a   1.000
_cell.length_b   1.000
_cell.length_c   1.000
_cell.angle_alpha   90.00
_cell.angle_beta   90.00
_cell.angle_gamma   90.00
#
_symmetry.space_group_name_H-M   'P 1'
#
loop_
_entity.id
_entity.type
_entity.pdbx_description
1 polymer ?
#
loop_
_entity_poly.entity_id
_entity_poly.type
_entity_poly.pdbx_seq_one_letter_code
_entity_poly.pdbx_strand_id
1 'polypeptide(L)'
;MKKLTKIVSILCISFLFVQCGKDKFTIAKGKVGQLTTKTTVQELDKIFAKDSLVKILSEGAKGNNYFQDDDVYEVYEKGGKLLLSIIPKEQLDSTSVIKSVEIFDERFKTEKGLNINSTFNEINSNNAISKIEPSFSSVTVFIDDLNATIAIDKEGLGLSDYNMKKVSIEQIPDLAKMKSFIIWFN
;
A
#
# COMPACT_ATOMS: atom_id res chain seq x y z
N MET A 1 22.06 -48.66 -1.57
CA MET A 1 21.85 -47.42 -2.35
C MET A 1 20.39 -46.93 -2.36
N LYS A 2 19.36 -47.79 -2.48
CA LYS A 2 17.93 -47.39 -2.53
C LYS A 2 17.35 -46.72 -1.25
N LYS A 3 17.97 -46.92 -0.07
CA LYS A 3 17.54 -46.26 1.19
C LYS A 3 18.06 -44.83 1.33
N LEU A 4 19.22 -44.51 0.76
CA LEU A 4 19.84 -43.18 0.85
C LEU A 4 19.13 -42.17 -0.06
N THR A 5 18.68 -42.60 -1.24
CA THR A 5 17.91 -41.77 -2.17
C THR A 5 16.52 -41.40 -1.64
N LYS A 6 15.89 -42.25 -0.83
CA LYS A 6 14.60 -41.92 -0.18
C LYS A 6 14.75 -40.84 0.90
N ILE A 7 15.88 -40.80 1.61
CA ILE A 7 16.13 -39.80 2.68
C ILE A 7 16.40 -38.41 2.07
N VAL A 8 17.17 -38.35 0.98
CA VAL A 8 17.41 -37.09 0.24
C VAL A 8 16.13 -36.53 -0.37
N SER A 9 15.24 -37.40 -0.87
CA SER A 9 13.96 -36.98 -1.44
C SER A 9 12.97 -36.43 -0.40
N ILE A 10 13.07 -36.85 0.87
CA ILE A 10 12.23 -36.34 1.97
C ILE A 10 12.75 -34.98 2.48
N LEU A 11 14.07 -34.76 2.47
CA LEU A 11 14.68 -33.51 2.94
C LEU A 11 14.47 -32.33 1.96
N CYS A 12 14.36 -32.59 0.65
CA CYS A 12 14.01 -31.56 -0.34
C CYS A 12 12.54 -31.09 -0.25
N ILE A 13 11.62 -31.94 0.20
CA ILE A 13 10.18 -31.58 0.30
C ILE A 13 9.92 -30.68 1.51
N SER A 14 10.71 -30.79 2.59
CA SER A 14 10.59 -29.92 3.77
C SER A 14 10.99 -28.45 3.53
N PHE A 15 11.74 -28.14 2.47
CA PHE A 15 12.10 -26.76 2.14
C PHE A 15 11.00 -25.99 1.39
N LEU A 16 9.97 -26.67 0.87
CA LEU A 16 8.88 -26.02 0.12
C LEU A 16 7.80 -25.38 1.00
N PHE A 17 7.87 -25.53 2.33
CA PHE A 17 6.82 -25.04 3.25
C PHE A 17 7.21 -23.81 4.10
N VAL A 18 8.41 -23.24 3.94
CA VAL A 18 8.89 -22.13 4.80
C VAL A 18 8.39 -20.75 4.35
N GLN A 19 7.66 -20.64 3.24
CA GLN A 19 7.21 -19.32 2.73
C GLN A 19 5.83 -18.87 3.26
N CYS A 20 5.20 -19.65 4.13
CA CYS A 20 3.87 -19.36 4.69
C CYS A 20 3.96 -18.31 5.82
N GLY A 21 4.24 -17.06 5.47
CA GLY A 21 4.22 -15.94 6.42
C GLY A 21 4.91 -14.67 5.95
N LYS A 22 5.93 -14.79 5.09
CA LYS A 22 6.66 -13.61 4.57
C LYS A 22 5.76 -12.73 3.68
N ASP A 23 4.88 -13.33 2.89
CA ASP A 23 4.08 -12.58 1.92
C ASP A 23 2.92 -11.75 2.52
N LYS A 24 2.55 -11.93 3.80
CA LYS A 24 1.37 -11.21 4.35
C LYS A 24 1.59 -9.69 4.44
N PHE A 25 2.82 -9.26 4.75
CA PHE A 25 3.15 -7.86 5.05
C PHE A 25 4.27 -7.30 4.16
N THR A 26 4.43 -7.84 2.95
CA THR A 26 5.42 -7.33 1.98
C THR A 26 4.82 -6.30 1.06
N ILE A 27 5.58 -5.23 0.79
CA ILE A 27 5.24 -4.22 -0.22
C ILE A 27 6.25 -4.34 -1.38
N ALA A 28 5.74 -4.37 -2.61
CA ALA A 28 6.52 -4.25 -3.83
C ALA A 28 5.68 -3.59 -4.92
N LYS A 29 6.30 -3.24 -6.05
CA LYS A 29 5.58 -2.70 -7.21
C LYS A 29 4.47 -3.65 -7.66
N GLY A 30 3.21 -3.19 -7.60
CA GLY A 30 2.05 -3.99 -7.95
C GLY A 30 1.70 -5.12 -6.98
N LYS A 31 2.25 -5.11 -5.75
CA LYS A 31 1.95 -6.09 -4.71
C LYS A 31 1.92 -5.47 -3.32
N VAL A 32 0.84 -5.72 -2.57
CA VAL A 32 0.72 -5.35 -1.15
C VAL A 32 0.16 -6.54 -0.39
N GLY A 33 1.00 -7.17 0.42
CA GLY A 33 0.68 -8.43 1.05
C GLY A 33 0.32 -9.50 0.01
N GLN A 34 -0.91 -10.01 0.09
CA GLN A 34 -1.47 -10.97 -0.86
C GLN A 34 -2.15 -10.33 -2.09
N LEU A 35 -2.34 -9.00 -2.09
CA LEU A 35 -2.94 -8.29 -3.21
C LEU A 35 -1.93 -8.15 -4.34
N THR A 36 -2.41 -8.33 -5.57
CA THR A 36 -1.63 -8.15 -6.81
C THR A 36 -2.42 -7.31 -7.81
N THR A 37 -1.79 -6.85 -8.90
CA THR A 37 -2.48 -6.10 -9.98
C THR A 37 -3.61 -6.87 -10.67
N LYS A 38 -3.70 -8.19 -10.48
CA LYS A 38 -4.77 -9.04 -11.02
C LYS A 38 -5.87 -9.37 -10.02
N THR A 39 -5.68 -9.00 -8.75
CA THR A 39 -6.66 -9.27 -7.70
C THR A 39 -7.93 -8.48 -7.99
N THR A 40 -9.05 -9.18 -7.97
CA THR A 40 -10.39 -8.63 -8.16
C THR A 40 -11.08 -8.36 -6.83
N VAL A 41 -12.07 -7.47 -6.84
CA VAL A 41 -12.87 -7.12 -5.65
C VAL A 41 -13.52 -8.34 -5.00
N GLN A 42 -14.08 -9.27 -5.79
CA GLN A 42 -14.70 -10.51 -5.28
C GLN A 42 -13.72 -11.43 -4.54
N GLU A 43 -12.41 -11.32 -4.79
CA GLU A 43 -11.39 -12.13 -4.11
C GLU A 43 -11.03 -11.59 -2.73
N LEU A 44 -11.38 -10.34 -2.41
CA LEU A 44 -11.02 -9.69 -1.15
C LEU A 44 -11.57 -10.43 0.08
N ASP A 45 -12.82 -10.91 0.03
CA ASP A 45 -13.44 -11.69 1.11
C ASP A 45 -12.64 -12.96 1.43
N LYS A 46 -12.05 -13.59 0.41
CA LYS A 46 -11.21 -14.78 0.57
C LYS A 46 -9.81 -14.43 1.08
N ILE A 47 -9.19 -13.40 0.52
CA ILE A 47 -7.84 -12.95 0.88
C ILE A 47 -7.79 -12.53 2.35
N PHE A 48 -8.82 -11.81 2.80
CA PHE A 48 -8.93 -11.27 4.15
C PHE A 48 -9.89 -12.07 5.04
N ALA A 49 -10.12 -13.35 4.76
CA ALA A 49 -11.04 -14.20 5.53
C ALA A 49 -10.73 -14.32 7.04
N LYS A 50 -9.51 -13.94 7.47
CA LYS A 50 -9.09 -13.93 8.88
C LYS A 50 -9.15 -12.54 9.52
N ASP A 51 -9.36 -11.52 8.72
CA ASP A 51 -9.42 -10.11 9.06
C ASP A 51 -10.88 -9.63 8.87
N SER A 52 -11.21 -8.41 9.26
CA SER A 52 -12.55 -7.82 9.07
C SER A 52 -12.52 -6.89 7.87
N LEU A 53 -13.33 -7.20 6.85
CA LEU A 53 -13.46 -6.40 5.64
C LEU A 53 -14.73 -5.54 5.70
N VAL A 54 -14.57 -4.23 5.78
CA VAL A 54 -15.67 -3.25 5.75
C VAL A 54 -15.78 -2.69 4.34
N LYS A 55 -17.01 -2.69 3.79
CA LYS A 55 -17.30 -2.26 2.42
C LYS A 55 -18.07 -0.94 2.48
N ILE A 56 -17.46 0.14 2.03
CA ILE A 56 -18.05 1.48 1.93
C ILE A 56 -18.28 1.71 0.45
N LEU A 57 -19.50 1.44 -0.01
CA LEU A 57 -19.83 1.50 -1.43
C LEU A 57 -20.45 2.86 -1.76
N SER A 58 -20.03 3.44 -2.88
CA SER A 58 -20.62 4.66 -3.40
C SER A 58 -21.98 4.36 -4.05
N GLU A 59 -22.75 5.41 -4.35
CA GLU A 59 -23.96 5.26 -5.16
C GLU A 59 -23.66 4.94 -6.64
N GLY A 60 -22.38 5.06 -7.05
CA GLY A 60 -21.88 4.88 -8.41
C GLY A 60 -22.59 5.76 -9.44
N ALA A 61 -22.44 5.43 -10.72
CA ALA A 61 -23.05 6.15 -11.85
C ALA A 61 -24.59 6.23 -11.83
N LYS A 62 -25.25 5.56 -10.88
CA LYS A 62 -26.71 5.54 -10.69
C LYS A 62 -27.17 6.47 -9.56
N GLY A 63 -26.24 7.03 -8.79
CA GLY A 63 -26.51 7.97 -7.71
C GLY A 63 -26.98 9.33 -8.22
N ASN A 64 -27.75 10.03 -7.38
CA ASN A 64 -28.19 11.39 -7.67
C ASN A 64 -27.14 12.44 -7.23
N ASN A 65 -26.09 11.99 -6.55
CA ASN A 65 -24.99 12.85 -6.11
C ASN A 65 -24.04 13.18 -7.25
N TYR A 66 -23.79 14.48 -7.42
CA TYR A 66 -22.86 15.03 -8.41
C TYR A 66 -21.39 14.73 -8.06
N PHE A 67 -21.09 14.60 -6.76
CA PHE A 67 -19.80 14.13 -6.27
C PHE A 67 -19.93 12.64 -5.93
N GLN A 68 -19.35 11.79 -6.76
CA GLN A 68 -19.32 10.35 -6.53
C GLN A 68 -18.01 10.00 -5.84
N ASP A 69 -18.10 9.54 -4.59
CA ASP A 69 -16.96 8.95 -3.91
C ASP A 69 -16.61 7.60 -4.54
N ASP A 70 -15.37 7.16 -4.37
CA ASP A 70 -14.96 5.82 -4.77
C ASP A 70 -15.53 4.75 -3.82
N ASP A 71 -15.68 3.53 -4.32
CA ASP A 71 -15.85 2.37 -3.44
C ASP A 71 -14.56 2.18 -2.62
N VAL A 72 -14.71 2.00 -1.31
CA VAL A 72 -13.61 1.79 -0.38
C VAL A 72 -13.80 0.49 0.38
N TYR A 73 -12.76 -0.33 0.38
CA TYR A 73 -12.71 -1.58 1.13
C TYR A 73 -11.64 -1.46 2.21
N GLU A 74 -12.08 -1.32 3.45
CA GLU A 74 -11.19 -1.19 4.60
C GLU A 74 -10.95 -2.54 5.27
N VAL A 75 -9.69 -2.85 5.51
CA VAL A 75 -9.26 -4.10 6.15
C VAL A 75 -8.83 -3.81 7.58
N TYR A 76 -9.52 -4.40 8.54
CA TYR A 76 -9.23 -4.29 9.96
C TYR A 76 -8.71 -5.61 10.51
N GLU A 77 -7.74 -5.60 11.42
CA GLU A 77 -7.44 -6.79 12.21
C GLU A 77 -8.53 -7.02 13.26
N LYS A 78 -8.59 -8.22 13.85
CA LYS A 78 -9.60 -8.57 14.86
C LYS A 78 -9.62 -7.66 16.10
N GLY A 79 -8.53 -6.93 16.37
CA GLY A 79 -8.43 -5.93 17.43
C GLY A 79 -9.00 -4.54 17.07
N GLY A 80 -9.50 -4.35 15.84
CA GLY A 80 -10.07 -3.09 15.36
C GLY A 80 -9.07 -2.11 14.76
N LYS A 81 -7.79 -2.49 14.63
CA LYS A 81 -6.78 -1.66 13.97
C LYS A 81 -6.94 -1.72 12.45
N LEU A 82 -7.04 -0.57 11.80
CA LEU A 82 -7.04 -0.45 10.34
C LEU A 82 -5.67 -0.85 9.77
N LEU A 83 -5.67 -1.73 8.78
CA LEU A 83 -4.47 -2.25 8.12
C LEU A 83 -4.27 -1.61 6.75
N LEU A 84 -5.30 -1.66 5.91
CA LEU A 84 -5.28 -1.24 4.52
C LEU A 84 -6.61 -0.59 4.15
N SER A 85 -6.56 0.39 3.25
CA SER A 85 -7.72 0.87 2.49
C SER A 85 -7.50 0.55 1.02
N ILE A 86 -8.47 -0.11 0.39
CA ILE A 86 -8.35 -0.65 -0.96
C ILE A 86 -9.43 -0.01 -1.83
N ILE A 87 -9.01 0.55 -2.96
CA ILE A 87 -9.90 1.22 -3.91
C ILE A 87 -9.85 0.45 -5.24
N PRO A 88 -10.99 0.01 -5.81
CA PRO A 88 -11.02 -0.63 -7.12
C PRO A 88 -10.92 0.38 -8.26
N LYS A 89 -10.69 -0.11 -9.49
CA LYS A 89 -10.70 0.75 -10.69
C LYS A 89 -12.11 1.18 -11.08
N GLU A 90 -13.06 0.25 -10.99
CA GLU A 90 -14.46 0.45 -11.35
C GLU A 90 -15.32 0.27 -10.09
N GLN A 91 -16.21 1.24 -9.85
CA GLN A 91 -17.14 1.23 -8.73
C GLN A 91 -18.27 0.23 -8.98
N LEU A 92 -18.74 -0.44 -7.92
CA LEU A 92 -19.83 -1.41 -7.93
C LEU A 92 -19.63 -2.60 -8.88
N ASP A 93 -18.38 -2.89 -9.27
CA ASP A 93 -18.00 -4.03 -10.10
C ASP A 93 -17.10 -4.99 -9.33
N SER A 94 -17.68 -6.14 -8.94
CA SER A 94 -16.97 -7.21 -8.23
C SER A 94 -15.82 -7.85 -9.02
N THR A 95 -15.83 -7.73 -10.34
CA THR A 95 -14.75 -8.23 -11.22
C THR A 95 -13.66 -7.20 -11.45
N SER A 96 -13.88 -5.96 -11.00
CA SER A 96 -12.89 -4.90 -11.09
C SER A 96 -11.61 -5.26 -10.35
N VAL A 97 -10.48 -4.87 -10.92
CA VAL A 97 -9.17 -5.02 -10.29
C VAL A 97 -8.88 -3.83 -9.38
N ILE A 98 -7.95 -4.01 -8.46
CA ILE A 98 -7.54 -2.97 -7.52
C ILE A 98 -6.84 -1.82 -8.27
N LYS A 99 -7.22 -0.57 -7.96
CA LYS A 99 -6.59 0.67 -8.44
C LYS A 99 -5.44 1.06 -7.53
N SER A 100 -5.69 1.09 -6.23
CA SER A 100 -4.71 1.51 -5.24
C SER A 100 -4.97 0.87 -3.88
N VAL A 101 -3.89 0.82 -3.09
CA VAL A 101 -3.91 0.36 -1.71
C VAL A 101 -3.17 1.36 -0.85
N GLU A 102 -3.85 1.94 0.12
CA GLU A 102 -3.25 2.76 1.18
C GLU A 102 -2.92 1.90 2.40
N ILE A 103 -1.75 2.15 2.99
CA ILE A 103 -1.17 1.35 4.07
C ILE A 103 -1.23 2.13 5.37
N PHE A 104 -1.81 1.52 6.41
CA PHE A 104 -1.97 2.11 7.74
C PHE A 104 -1.17 1.38 8.83
N ASP A 105 -0.66 0.18 8.54
CA ASP A 105 0.03 -0.65 9.52
C ASP A 105 1.52 -0.82 9.22
N GLU A 106 2.37 -0.49 10.20
CA GLU A 106 3.84 -0.53 10.10
C GLU A 106 4.44 -1.91 9.82
N ARG A 107 3.69 -3.00 10.02
CA ARG A 107 4.17 -4.34 9.68
C ARG A 107 4.38 -4.47 8.18
N PHE A 108 3.60 -3.74 7.37
CA PHE A 108 3.78 -3.70 5.92
C PHE A 108 5.06 -2.94 5.57
N LYS A 109 6.00 -3.65 4.94
CA LYS A 109 7.30 -3.09 4.59
C LYS A 109 7.82 -3.55 3.24
N THR A 110 8.59 -2.69 2.59
CA THR A 110 9.34 -3.06 1.38
C THR A 110 10.55 -3.93 1.72
N GLU A 111 11.18 -4.51 0.70
CA GLU A 111 12.45 -5.23 0.88
C GLU A 111 13.55 -4.35 1.51
N LYS A 112 13.52 -3.05 1.21
CA LYS A 112 14.42 -2.04 1.78
C LYS A 112 13.97 -1.51 3.15
N GLY A 113 12.88 -2.05 3.71
CA GLY A 113 12.41 -1.74 5.06
C GLY A 113 11.47 -0.53 5.18
N LEU A 114 11.13 0.13 4.07
CA LEU A 114 10.22 1.29 4.07
C LEU A 114 8.82 0.87 4.53
N ASN A 115 8.26 1.58 5.51
CA ASN A 115 6.90 1.40 6.05
C ASN A 115 6.26 2.77 6.38
N ILE A 116 5.00 2.80 6.82
CA ILE A 116 4.25 4.05 7.09
C ILE A 116 4.90 4.97 8.14
N ASN A 117 5.72 4.43 9.05
CA ASN A 117 6.38 5.21 10.11
C ASN A 117 7.76 5.75 9.70
N SER A 118 8.21 5.45 8.47
CA SER A 118 9.51 5.88 7.98
C SER A 118 9.63 7.40 7.87
N THR A 119 10.85 7.93 8.00
CA THR A 119 11.14 9.35 7.79
C THR A 119 11.45 9.65 6.32
N PHE A 120 11.43 10.94 5.97
CA PHE A 120 11.81 11.37 4.62
C PHE A 120 13.24 10.96 4.24
N ASN A 121 14.20 11.03 5.17
CA ASN A 121 15.56 10.54 4.90
C ASN A 121 15.59 9.06 4.53
N GLU A 122 14.82 8.22 5.24
CA GLU A 122 14.72 6.78 4.93
C GLU A 122 14.05 6.54 3.57
N ILE A 123 13.08 7.38 3.18
CA ILE A 123 12.45 7.35 1.87
C ILE A 123 13.47 7.69 0.77
N ASN A 124 14.15 8.83 0.92
CA ASN A 124 15.07 9.38 -0.07
C ASN A 124 16.33 8.53 -0.25
N SER A 125 16.88 7.98 0.84
CA SER A 125 18.09 7.15 0.78
C SER A 125 17.86 5.78 0.14
N ASN A 126 16.64 5.25 0.19
CA ASN A 126 16.33 3.88 -0.22
C ASN A 126 15.58 3.80 -1.55
N ASN A 127 15.05 4.90 -2.10
CA ASN A 127 14.15 4.82 -3.26
C ASN A 127 14.43 5.95 -4.27
N ALA A 128 14.19 5.69 -5.55
CA ALA A 128 14.24 6.71 -6.58
C ALA A 128 12.99 7.62 -6.50
N ILE A 129 13.15 8.83 -5.98
CA ILE A 129 12.13 9.88 -6.03
C ILE A 129 12.08 10.46 -7.44
N SER A 130 10.93 10.36 -8.10
CA SER A 130 10.76 10.82 -9.47
C SER A 130 10.19 12.22 -9.57
N LYS A 131 9.32 12.57 -8.63
CA LYS A 131 8.63 13.85 -8.62
C LYS A 131 8.22 14.24 -7.21
N ILE A 132 8.18 15.55 -6.98
CA ILE A 132 7.59 16.16 -5.80
C ILE A 132 6.58 17.21 -6.27
N GLU A 133 5.35 17.11 -5.75
CA GLU A 133 4.27 18.04 -6.08
C GLU A 133 3.63 18.61 -4.81
N PRO A 134 3.55 19.95 -4.67
CA PRO A 134 2.79 20.55 -3.59
C PRO A 134 1.28 20.38 -3.84
N SER A 135 0.57 19.92 -2.83
CA SER A 135 -0.89 20.02 -2.73
C SER A 135 -1.25 21.15 -1.77
N PHE A 136 -2.52 21.31 -1.40
CA PHE A 136 -2.94 22.34 -0.44
C PHE A 136 -2.21 22.16 0.91
N SER A 137 -2.51 21.12 1.67
CA SER A 137 -1.94 20.88 3.01
C SER A 137 -0.75 19.92 3.06
N SER A 138 -0.30 19.40 1.92
CA SER A 138 0.77 18.39 1.89
C SER A 138 1.67 18.55 0.68
N VAL A 139 2.79 17.83 0.72
CA VAL A 139 3.67 17.61 -0.41
C VAL A 139 3.63 16.13 -0.77
N THR A 140 3.30 15.83 -2.02
CA THR A 140 3.25 14.46 -2.54
C THR A 140 4.59 14.11 -3.18
N VAL A 141 5.20 13.04 -2.69
CA VAL A 141 6.44 12.46 -3.19
C VAL A 141 6.10 11.20 -3.98
N PHE A 142 6.58 11.10 -5.22
CA PHE A 142 6.37 9.96 -6.10
C PHE A 142 7.60 9.04 -6.09
N ILE A 143 7.36 7.74 -5.89
CA ILE A 143 8.39 6.70 -5.90
C ILE A 143 8.16 5.75 -7.08
N ASP A 144 9.04 5.80 -8.08
CA ASP A 144 8.89 5.02 -9.31
C ASP A 144 9.13 3.51 -9.12
N ASP A 145 10.07 3.17 -8.23
CA ASP A 145 10.46 1.78 -7.92
C ASP A 145 9.28 0.98 -7.35
N LEU A 146 8.37 1.66 -6.64
CA LEU A 146 7.20 1.05 -5.99
C LEU A 146 5.89 1.37 -6.72
N ASN A 147 5.90 2.33 -7.66
CA ASN A 147 4.70 2.97 -8.18
C ASN A 147 3.83 3.50 -7.03
N ALA A 148 4.45 4.30 -6.15
CA ALA A 148 3.84 4.75 -4.91
C ALA A 148 3.81 6.27 -4.79
N THR A 149 2.85 6.76 -4.01
CA THR A 149 2.76 8.16 -3.59
C THR A 149 2.78 8.25 -2.08
N ILE A 150 3.54 9.20 -1.57
CA ILE A 150 3.67 9.50 -0.15
C ILE A 150 3.28 10.96 0.05
N ALA A 151 2.30 11.24 0.90
CA ALA A 151 2.05 12.61 1.32
C ALA A 151 2.84 12.93 2.59
N ILE A 152 3.40 14.13 2.67
CA ILE A 152 4.04 14.69 3.87
C ILE A 152 3.32 15.98 4.22
N ASP A 153 2.93 16.16 5.48
CA ASP A 153 2.18 17.34 5.92
C ASP A 153 3.05 18.61 5.88
N LYS A 154 2.52 19.71 5.30
CA LYS A 154 3.25 20.98 5.21
C LYS A 154 3.47 21.64 6.56
N GLU A 155 2.56 21.45 7.52
CA GLU A 155 2.74 21.96 8.89
C GLU A 155 4.03 21.39 9.49
N GLY A 156 4.29 20.10 9.26
CA GLY A 156 5.51 19.41 9.68
C GLY A 156 6.79 19.86 8.95
N LEU A 157 6.67 20.60 7.85
CA LEU A 157 7.78 21.18 7.09
C LEU A 157 8.06 22.64 7.47
N GLY A 158 7.21 23.26 8.31
CA GLY A 158 7.27 24.70 8.56
C GLY A 158 6.88 25.55 7.34
N LEU A 159 6.16 24.96 6.38
CA LEU A 159 5.64 25.65 5.20
C LEU A 159 4.20 26.09 5.47
N SER A 160 3.81 27.26 4.97
CA SER A 160 2.42 27.74 5.06
C SER A 160 1.50 26.92 4.15
N ASP A 161 0.31 26.56 4.64
CA ASP A 161 -0.68 25.70 3.94
C ASP A 161 -1.16 26.23 2.58
N TYR A 162 -0.92 27.51 2.28
CA TYR A 162 -1.34 28.14 1.02
C TYR A 162 -0.22 28.23 -0.01
N ASN A 163 0.99 27.79 0.32
CA ASN A 163 2.13 27.91 -0.57
C ASN A 163 2.15 26.76 -1.60
N MET A 164 1.68 27.05 -2.82
CA MET A 164 1.72 26.12 -3.97
C MET A 164 3.03 26.23 -4.77
N LYS A 165 4.05 26.94 -4.26
CA LYS A 165 5.36 26.97 -4.91
C LYS A 165 5.95 25.57 -4.94
N LYS A 166 6.68 25.28 -6.01
CA LYS A 166 7.45 24.04 -6.14
C LYS A 166 8.33 23.87 -4.91
N VAL A 167 8.25 22.68 -4.31
CA VAL A 167 9.10 22.26 -3.19
C VAL A 167 10.17 21.34 -3.75
N SER A 168 11.43 21.62 -3.47
CA SER A 168 12.54 20.74 -3.84
C SER A 168 12.81 19.71 -2.75
N ILE A 169 13.53 18.63 -3.08
CA ILE A 169 13.86 17.55 -2.14
C ILE A 169 14.59 18.11 -0.91
N GLU A 170 15.49 19.07 -1.12
CA GLU A 170 16.35 19.67 -0.09
C GLU A 170 15.56 20.53 0.91
N GLN A 171 14.33 20.90 0.58
CA GLN A 171 13.46 21.70 1.46
C GLN A 171 12.63 20.83 2.41
N ILE A 172 12.60 19.52 2.21
CA ILE A 172 11.86 18.59 3.08
C ILE A 172 12.82 18.13 4.18
N PRO A 173 12.52 18.40 5.47
CA PRO A 173 13.37 17.94 6.57
C PRO A 173 13.47 16.42 6.61
N ASP A 174 14.67 15.92 6.90
CA ASP A 174 15.00 14.49 6.98
C ASP A 174 14.10 13.70 7.95
N LEU A 175 13.65 14.34 9.02
CA LEU A 175 12.80 13.75 10.06
C LEU A 175 11.31 13.86 9.77
N ALA A 176 10.91 14.51 8.68
CA ALA A 176 9.51 14.64 8.30
C ALA A 176 8.88 13.25 8.15
N LYS A 177 7.66 13.11 8.67
CA LYS A 177 6.91 11.85 8.70
C LYS A 177 5.88 11.79 7.60
N MET A 178 5.61 10.58 7.15
CA MET A 178 4.57 10.30 6.18
C MET A 178 3.19 10.56 6.80
N LYS A 179 2.34 11.24 6.05
CA LYS A 179 0.92 11.37 6.32
C LYS A 179 0.12 10.22 5.69
N SER A 180 0.54 9.80 4.49
CA SER A 180 -0.06 8.65 3.78
C SER A 180 0.99 7.88 3.00
N PHE A 181 0.68 6.61 2.72
CA PHE A 181 1.49 5.73 1.87
C PHE A 181 0.59 4.89 0.97
N ILE A 182 0.59 5.21 -0.32
CA ILE A 182 -0.32 4.60 -1.29
C ILE A 182 0.50 3.89 -2.38
N ILE A 183 0.17 2.64 -2.67
CA ILE A 183 0.69 1.87 -3.79
C ILE A 183 -0.36 1.82 -4.90
N TRP A 184 0.04 2.14 -6.13
CA TRP A 184 -0.83 2.15 -7.29
C TRP A 184 -0.66 0.87 -8.12
N PHE A 185 -1.77 0.22 -8.44
CA PHE A 185 -1.83 -0.99 -9.24
C PHE A 185 -2.30 -0.60 -10.65
N ASN A 186 -1.35 -0.23 -11.49
CA ASN A 186 -1.60 0.13 -12.89
C ASN A 186 -2.06 -1.09 -13.71
#